data_AF-J3CDN1-F1
#
_entry.id   AF-J3CDN1-F1
#
_cell.length_a   1.000
_cell.length_b   1.000
_cell.length_c   1.000
_cell.angle_alpha   90.00
_cell.angle_beta   90.00
_cell.angle_gamma   90.00
#
_symmetry.space_group_name_H-M   'P 1'
#
loop_
_entity.id
_entity.type
_entity.pdbx_description
1 polymer ?
#
loop_
_entity_poly.entity_id
_entity_poly.type
_entity_poly.pdbx_seq_one_letter_code
_entity_poly.pdbx_strand_id
1 'polypeptide(L)'
;MEHMLPPLPYALDALAPEYSKETLEYHYGKHHNAYVVNLNNLQKGTEFESMTLEEIVKKSSGGIYNNAAQIWNHTFFWNCMKPQGGGAPTGALAKAIDAKWGSYDAFKEAFVKSAVGNFGSGWTWLVKKADGSLDIVNMGAAGTPLTTGDTRC
;
A
#
# COMPACT_ATOMS: atom_id res chain seq x y z
N MET A 1 22.28 -4.67 -2.71
CA MET A 1 21.74 -3.60 -1.87
C MET A 1 20.80 -4.27 -0.90
N GLU A 2 21.12 -4.21 0.38
CA GLU A 2 20.18 -4.64 1.41
C GLU A 2 19.10 -3.57 1.58
N HIS A 3 17.85 -4.01 1.63
CA HIS A 3 16.73 -3.16 1.97
C HIS A 3 16.60 -3.07 3.49
N MET A 4 16.21 -1.91 3.99
CA MET A 4 15.94 -1.68 5.41
C MET A 4 14.45 -1.52 5.63
N LEU A 5 13.98 -1.89 6.82
CA LEU A 5 12.63 -1.56 7.26
C LEU A 5 12.53 -0.03 7.45
N PRO A 6 11.71 0.68 6.64
CA PRO A 6 11.59 2.13 6.78
C PRO A 6 10.95 2.47 8.12
N PRO A 7 11.42 3.50 8.84
CA PRO A 7 10.83 3.88 10.12
C PRO A 7 9.35 4.28 9.94
N LEU A 8 8.51 3.95 10.92
CA LEU A 8 7.14 4.46 10.97
C LEU A 8 7.15 6.00 11.03
N PRO A 9 6.20 6.68 10.36
CA PRO A 9 6.10 8.13 10.41
C PRO A 9 5.47 8.67 11.71
N TYR A 10 5.12 7.78 12.64
CA TYR A 10 4.51 8.09 13.94
C TYR A 10 4.86 7.02 14.98
N ALA A 11 4.61 7.30 16.26
CA ALA A 11 4.81 6.35 17.35
C ALA A 11 3.84 5.16 17.27
N LEU A 12 4.20 4.04 17.89
CA LEU A 12 3.45 2.78 17.82
C LEU A 12 2.02 2.85 18.39
N ASP A 13 1.72 3.81 19.27
CA ASP A 13 0.41 4.01 19.87
C ASP A 13 -0.37 5.19 19.25
N ALA A 14 0.22 5.87 18.27
CA ALA A 14 -0.29 7.16 17.80
C ALA A 14 -1.56 7.06 16.94
N LEU A 15 -1.95 5.84 16.53
CA LEU A 15 -3.17 5.56 15.77
C LEU A 15 -4.29 4.92 16.62
N ALA A 16 -4.08 4.76 17.93
CA ALA A 16 -5.11 4.21 18.81
C ALA A 16 -6.25 5.24 19.01
N PRO A 17 -7.52 4.78 19.13
CA PRO A 17 -7.95 3.38 19.21
C PRO A 17 -8.22 2.70 17.85
N GLU A 18 -8.26 3.43 16.73
CA GLU A 18 -8.63 2.89 15.42
C GLU A 18 -7.65 1.84 14.92
N TYR A 19 -6.37 1.99 15.28
CA TYR A 19 -5.32 1.01 15.03
C TYR A 19 -4.49 0.81 16.30
N SER A 20 -4.63 -0.36 16.93
CA SER A 20 -4.02 -0.59 18.23
C SER A 20 -2.49 -0.66 18.16
N LYS A 21 -1.84 -0.34 19.29
CA LYS A 21 -0.39 -0.50 19.44
C LYS A 21 0.08 -1.93 19.15
N GLU A 22 -0.63 -2.92 19.69
CA GLU A 22 -0.33 -4.34 19.45
C GLU A 22 -0.38 -4.65 17.95
N THR A 23 -1.40 -4.13 17.24
CA THR A 23 -1.49 -4.32 15.78
C THR A 23 -0.29 -3.72 15.06
N LEU A 24 0.21 -2.53 15.44
CA LEU A 24 1.43 -1.97 14.84
C LEU A 24 2.69 -2.77 15.20
N GLU A 25 2.83 -3.24 16.44
CA GLU A 25 3.96 -4.08 16.86
C GLU A 25 4.06 -5.36 16.01
N TYR A 26 2.93 -6.01 15.72
CA TYR A 26 2.90 -7.18 14.85
C TYR A 26 2.99 -6.80 13.36
N HIS A 27 2.12 -5.92 12.86
CA HIS A 27 2.00 -5.67 11.43
C HIS A 27 3.22 -4.94 10.85
N TYR A 28 3.75 -3.95 11.55
CA TYR A 28 5.02 -3.32 11.18
C TYR A 28 6.22 -4.11 11.70
N GLY A 29 6.29 -4.35 13.01
CA GLY A 29 7.48 -4.92 13.66
C GLY A 29 7.75 -6.40 13.35
N LYS A 30 6.73 -7.17 12.96
CA LYS A 30 6.89 -8.59 12.55
C LYS A 30 6.63 -8.78 11.06
N HIS A 31 5.44 -8.47 10.56
CA HIS A 31 5.06 -8.78 9.18
C HIS A 31 5.87 -7.97 8.15
N HIS A 32 5.86 -6.63 8.25
CA HIS A 32 6.64 -5.79 7.34
C HIS A 32 8.14 -6.10 7.43
N ASN A 33 8.68 -6.24 8.65
CA ASN A 33 10.07 -6.63 8.86
C ASN A 33 10.41 -7.99 8.24
N ALA A 34 9.54 -8.99 8.38
CA ALA A 34 9.76 -10.31 7.79
C ALA A 34 9.85 -10.25 6.25
N TYR A 35 9.04 -9.42 5.59
CA TYR A 35 9.17 -9.22 4.14
C TYR A 35 10.53 -8.65 3.75
N VAL A 36 11.06 -7.68 4.52
CA VAL A 36 12.41 -7.12 4.31
C VAL A 36 13.49 -8.19 4.46
N VAL A 37 13.45 -8.94 5.57
CA VAL A 37 14.42 -10.02 5.84
C VAL A 37 14.37 -11.09 4.74
N ASN A 38 13.18 -11.50 4.33
CA ASN A 38 13.00 -12.49 3.29
C ASN A 38 13.48 -12.01 1.92
N LEU A 39 13.17 -10.78 1.51
CA LEU A 39 13.67 -10.22 0.26
C LEU A 39 15.20 -10.21 0.25
N ASN A 40 15.82 -9.69 1.32
CA ASN A 40 17.27 -9.64 1.45
C ASN A 40 17.92 -11.03 1.37
N ASN A 41 17.26 -12.08 1.86
CA ASN A 41 17.76 -13.45 1.73
C ASN A 41 17.57 -14.02 0.31
N LEU A 42 16.42 -13.77 -0.31
CA LEU A 42 16.06 -14.33 -1.62
C LEU A 42 16.82 -13.68 -2.77
N GLN A 43 17.20 -12.41 -2.65
CA GLN A 43 17.83 -11.66 -3.75
C GLN A 43 19.34 -11.87 -3.87
N LYS A 44 20.00 -12.43 -2.85
CA LYS A 44 21.47 -12.63 -2.83
C LYS A 44 21.94 -13.48 -4.01
N GLY A 45 22.93 -12.97 -4.75
CA GLY A 45 23.47 -13.65 -5.92
C GLY A 45 22.55 -13.64 -7.14
N THR A 46 21.45 -12.89 -7.10
CA THR A 46 20.54 -12.68 -8.24
C THR A 46 20.75 -11.29 -8.84
N GLU A 47 20.16 -11.04 -10.01
CA GLU A 47 20.19 -9.72 -10.63
C GLU A 47 19.49 -8.62 -9.79
N PHE A 48 18.55 -9.01 -8.93
CA PHE A 48 17.75 -8.10 -8.12
C PHE A 48 18.57 -7.45 -7.00
N GLU A 49 19.72 -8.02 -6.66
CA GLU A 49 20.56 -7.51 -5.58
C GLU A 49 21.00 -6.06 -5.82
N SER A 50 21.19 -5.62 -7.06
CA SER A 50 21.61 -4.23 -7.33
C SER A 50 20.45 -3.27 -7.64
N MET A 51 19.21 -3.74 -7.62
CA MET A 51 18.03 -2.98 -8.04
C MET A 51 17.37 -2.21 -6.89
N THR A 52 16.66 -1.14 -7.23
CA THR A 52 15.72 -0.48 -6.32
C THR A 52 14.49 -1.34 -6.07
N LEU A 53 13.76 -1.07 -4.99
CA LEU A 53 12.57 -1.85 -4.64
C LEU A 53 11.51 -1.83 -5.75
N GLU A 54 11.26 -0.66 -6.35
CA GLU A 54 10.32 -0.49 -7.45
C GLU A 54 10.73 -1.26 -8.72
N GLU A 55 12.03 -1.31 -9.04
CA GLU A 55 12.55 -2.10 -10.16
C GLU A 55 12.35 -3.59 -9.92
N ILE A 56 12.62 -4.08 -8.70
CA ILE A 56 12.37 -5.47 -8.31
C ILE A 56 10.88 -5.79 -8.45
N VAL A 57 9.98 -4.95 -7.95
CA VAL A 57 8.53 -5.15 -8.06
C VAL A 57 8.09 -5.26 -9.52
N LYS A 58 8.65 -4.44 -10.41
CA LYS A 58 8.28 -4.42 -11.84
C LYS A 58 8.85 -5.58 -12.64
N LYS A 59 9.99 -6.15 -12.23
CA LYS A 59 10.73 -7.16 -13.00
C LYS A 59 10.59 -8.59 -12.47
N SER A 60 10.49 -8.75 -11.16
CA SER A 60 10.52 -10.07 -10.51
C SER A 60 9.17 -10.80 -10.56
N SER A 61 9.19 -12.07 -10.16
CA SER A 61 8.00 -12.90 -9.97
C SER A 61 8.16 -13.80 -8.74
N GLY A 62 7.11 -14.55 -8.38
CA GLY A 62 7.16 -15.52 -7.29
C GLY A 62 7.54 -14.91 -5.93
N GLY A 63 8.42 -15.58 -5.19
CA GLY A 63 8.80 -15.17 -3.83
C GLY A 63 9.48 -13.80 -3.75
N ILE A 64 10.31 -13.44 -4.73
CA ILE A 64 10.99 -12.14 -4.76
C ILE A 64 9.96 -11.03 -4.96
N TYR A 65 9.06 -11.20 -5.93
CA TYR A 65 7.96 -10.26 -6.16
C TYR A 65 7.08 -10.11 -4.91
N ASN A 66 6.66 -11.23 -4.32
CA ASN A 66 5.76 -11.20 -3.16
C ASN A 66 6.36 -10.40 -1.99
N ASN A 67 7.65 -10.60 -1.68
CA ASN A 67 8.28 -9.87 -0.58
C ASN A 67 8.53 -8.40 -0.97
N ALA A 68 9.05 -8.13 -2.17
CA ALA A 68 9.32 -6.76 -2.63
C ALA A 68 8.05 -5.90 -2.69
N ALA A 69 6.98 -6.43 -3.28
CA ALA A 69 5.72 -5.72 -3.39
C ALA A 69 5.08 -5.51 -2.03
N GLN A 70 5.17 -6.48 -1.10
CA GLN A 70 4.66 -6.28 0.26
C GLN A 70 5.45 -5.21 1.03
N ILE A 71 6.78 -5.13 0.91
CA ILE A 71 7.55 -4.03 1.53
C ILE A 71 7.04 -2.68 1.03
N TRP A 72 6.86 -2.56 -0.28
CA TRP A 72 6.40 -1.32 -0.88
C TRP A 72 4.97 -0.96 -0.48
N ASN A 73 4.06 -1.94 -0.52
CA ASN A 73 2.66 -1.76 -0.15
C ASN A 73 2.51 -1.34 1.31
N HIS A 74 3.24 -1.98 2.24
CA HIS A 74 3.19 -1.61 3.66
C HIS A 74 3.80 -0.23 3.90
N THR A 75 4.94 0.06 3.28
CA THR A 75 5.56 1.40 3.38
C THR A 75 4.59 2.49 2.93
N PHE A 76 3.87 2.26 1.82
CA PHE A 76 2.83 3.19 1.39
C PHE A 76 1.66 3.25 2.39
N PHE A 77 1.15 2.09 2.84
CA PHE A 77 0.04 2.00 3.78
C PHE A 77 0.28 2.79 5.08
N TRP A 78 1.49 2.73 5.65
CA TRP A 78 1.82 3.51 6.85
C TRP A 78 1.72 5.02 6.61
N ASN A 79 2.09 5.48 5.41
CA ASN A 79 2.03 6.89 5.02
C ASN A 79 0.63 7.35 4.63
N CYS A 80 -0.32 6.44 4.39
CA CYS A 80 -1.73 6.78 4.20
C CYS A 80 -2.44 7.12 5.53
N MET A 81 -1.81 6.85 6.67
CA MET A 81 -2.37 7.08 7.99
C MET A 81 -1.57 8.14 8.74
N LYS A 82 -2.22 8.80 9.70
CA LYS A 82 -1.56 9.72 10.64
C LYS A 82 -2.41 9.87 11.91
N PRO A 83 -1.80 10.27 13.04
CA PRO A 83 -2.53 10.67 14.23
C PRO A 83 -3.45 11.85 13.92
N GLN A 84 -4.69 11.83 14.44
CA GLN A 84 -5.71 12.84 14.14
C GLN A 84 -5.94 13.04 12.62
N GLY A 85 -5.80 11.94 11.86
CA GLY A 85 -6.15 11.87 10.45
C GLY A 85 -7.66 11.81 10.21
N GLY A 86 -8.04 11.44 8.99
CA GLY A 86 -9.43 11.41 8.56
C GLY A 86 -9.93 12.77 8.07
N GLY A 87 -11.27 12.92 8.08
CA GLY A 87 -11.95 14.02 7.40
C GLY A 87 -12.04 13.81 5.88
N ALA A 88 -12.81 14.67 5.22
CA ALA A 88 -12.89 14.67 3.76
C ALA A 88 -11.61 15.28 3.15
N PRO A 89 -11.16 14.78 1.98
CA PRO A 89 -10.07 15.41 1.25
C PRO A 89 -10.47 16.82 0.81
N THR A 90 -9.48 17.62 0.45
CA THR A 90 -9.69 18.98 -0.06
C THR A 90 -8.98 19.16 -1.41
N GLY A 91 -9.21 20.31 -2.07
CA GLY A 91 -8.47 20.69 -3.27
C GLY A 91 -8.75 19.76 -4.48
N ALA A 92 -7.69 19.45 -5.23
CA ALA A 92 -7.80 18.70 -6.48
C ALA A 92 -8.32 17.26 -6.26
N LEU A 93 -7.94 16.61 -5.16
CA LEU A 93 -8.38 15.26 -4.86
C LEU A 93 -9.89 15.21 -4.56
N ALA A 94 -10.40 16.16 -3.76
CA ALA A 94 -11.84 16.26 -3.49
C ALA A 94 -12.65 16.43 -4.78
N LYS A 95 -12.23 17.34 -5.66
CA LYS A 95 -12.88 17.57 -6.96
C LYS A 95 -12.86 16.32 -7.85
N ALA A 96 -11.75 15.60 -7.87
CA ALA A 96 -11.63 14.38 -8.67
C ALA A 96 -12.50 13.24 -8.11
N ILE A 97 -12.64 13.14 -6.78
CA ILE A 97 -13.56 12.22 -6.13
C ILE A 97 -15.01 12.58 -6.45
N ASP A 98 -15.41 13.84 -6.26
CA ASP A 98 -16.77 14.30 -6.53
C ASP A 98 -17.13 14.12 -8.03
N ALA A 99 -16.17 14.34 -8.94
CA ALA A 99 -16.39 14.12 -10.37
C ALA A 99 -16.68 12.66 -10.74
N LYS A 100 -16.13 11.69 -10.00
CA LYS A 100 -16.28 10.25 -10.29
C LYS A 100 -17.43 9.60 -9.52
N TRP A 101 -17.59 9.94 -8.24
CA TRP A 101 -18.56 9.29 -7.34
C TRP A 101 -19.72 10.21 -6.95
N GLY A 102 -19.70 11.49 -7.33
CA GLY A 102 -20.73 12.47 -6.98
C GLY A 102 -20.56 13.10 -5.60
N SER A 103 -19.98 12.37 -4.64
CA SER A 103 -19.61 12.88 -3.33
C SER A 103 -18.52 12.05 -2.66
N TYR A 104 -17.85 12.62 -1.66
CA TYR A 104 -16.93 11.87 -0.79
C TYR A 104 -17.60 10.71 -0.05
N ASP A 105 -18.85 10.87 0.41
CA ASP A 105 -19.57 9.79 1.09
C ASP A 105 -19.86 8.62 0.15
N ALA A 106 -20.27 8.89 -1.09
CA ALA A 106 -20.47 7.86 -2.11
C ALA A 106 -19.15 7.15 -2.47
N PHE A 107 -18.04 7.88 -2.53
CA PHE A 107 -16.71 7.28 -2.69
C PHE A 107 -16.36 6.37 -1.50
N LYS A 108 -16.57 6.83 -0.26
CA LYS A 108 -16.29 6.03 0.94
C LYS A 108 -17.11 4.73 0.95
N GLU A 109 -18.39 4.80 0.62
CA GLU A 109 -19.26 3.62 0.48
C GLU A 109 -18.72 2.66 -0.59
N ALA A 110 -18.35 3.18 -1.77
CA ALA A 110 -17.80 2.37 -2.85
C ALA A 110 -16.45 1.72 -2.47
N PHE A 111 -15.56 2.47 -1.83
CA PHE A 111 -14.25 1.98 -1.39
C PHE A 111 -14.39 0.89 -0.33
N VAL A 112 -15.22 1.11 0.70
CA VAL A 112 -15.48 0.12 1.75
C VAL A 112 -16.12 -1.14 1.16
N LYS A 113 -17.09 -0.99 0.27
CA LYS A 113 -17.71 -2.13 -0.42
C LYS A 113 -16.68 -2.94 -1.22
N SER A 114 -15.78 -2.27 -1.94
CA SER A 114 -14.71 -2.92 -2.69
C SER A 114 -13.74 -3.66 -1.76
N ALA A 115 -13.33 -3.03 -0.66
CA ALA A 115 -12.40 -3.60 0.31
C ALA A 115 -12.97 -4.82 1.03
N VAL A 116 -14.21 -4.75 1.51
CA VAL A 116 -14.90 -5.88 2.15
C VAL A 116 -15.14 -7.02 1.15
N GLY A 117 -15.43 -6.67 -0.11
CA GLY A 117 -15.65 -7.65 -1.19
C GLY A 117 -14.37 -8.28 -1.77
N ASN A 118 -13.18 -7.84 -1.35
CA ASN A 118 -11.92 -8.39 -1.85
C ASN A 118 -11.64 -9.74 -1.19
N PHE A 119 -12.05 -10.82 -1.85
CA PHE A 119 -11.98 -12.17 -1.27
C PHE A 119 -10.55 -12.68 -1.11
N GLY A 120 -10.20 -13.12 0.09
CA GLY A 120 -8.85 -13.57 0.46
C GLY A 120 -7.95 -12.43 0.93
N SER A 121 -6.64 -12.66 0.98
CA SER A 121 -5.69 -11.60 1.29
C SER A 121 -5.47 -10.72 0.06
N GLY A 122 -5.44 -9.40 0.25
CA GLY A 122 -5.23 -8.46 -0.83
C GLY A 122 -5.28 -7.00 -0.39
N TRP A 123 -5.27 -6.12 -1.38
CA TRP A 123 -5.24 -4.68 -1.20
C TRP A 123 -6.32 -4.01 -2.05
N THR A 124 -6.97 -2.99 -1.51
CA THR A 124 -7.89 -2.12 -2.24
C THR A 124 -7.25 -0.76 -2.36
N TRP A 125 -7.15 -0.26 -3.58
CA TRP A 125 -6.41 0.97 -3.89
C TRP A 125 -7.34 2.00 -4.50
N LEU A 126 -7.16 3.26 -4.11
CA LEU A 126 -7.56 4.39 -4.92
C LEU A 126 -6.41 4.68 -5.89
N VAL A 127 -6.71 4.71 -7.19
CA VAL A 127 -5.71 4.94 -8.22
C VAL A 127 -6.14 6.03 -9.19
N LYS A 128 -5.17 6.73 -9.76
CA LYS A 128 -5.32 7.62 -10.89
C LYS A 128 -4.92 6.87 -12.16
N LYS A 129 -5.84 6.78 -13.12
CA LYS A 129 -5.63 6.16 -14.43
C LYS A 129 -4.80 7.08 -15.32
N ALA A 130 -4.33 6.55 -16.45
CA ALA A 130 -3.51 7.31 -17.41
C ALA A 130 -4.22 8.55 -17.99
N ASP A 131 -5.55 8.53 -18.07
CA ASP A 131 -6.38 9.67 -18.50
C ASP A 131 -6.62 10.72 -17.40
N GLY A 132 -6.08 10.50 -16.21
CA GLY A 132 -6.23 11.37 -15.04
C GLY A 132 -7.48 11.10 -14.20
N SER A 133 -8.38 10.21 -14.62
CA SER A 133 -9.55 9.81 -13.83
C SER A 133 -9.16 8.98 -12.61
N LEU A 134 -10.03 8.97 -11.59
CA LEU A 134 -9.86 8.13 -10.41
C LEU A 134 -10.66 6.83 -10.54
N ASP A 135 -10.13 5.76 -9.96
CA ASP A 135 -10.83 4.47 -9.85
C ASP A 135 -10.44 3.70 -8.58
N ILE A 136 -11.27 2.73 -8.21
CA ILE A 136 -11.00 1.79 -7.12
C ILE A 136 -10.63 0.43 -7.73
N VAL A 137 -9.48 -0.11 -7.33
CA VAL A 137 -9.03 -1.42 -7.82
C VAL A 137 -8.69 -2.35 -6.67
N ASN A 138 -9.18 -3.59 -6.77
CA ASN A 138 -8.79 -4.68 -5.88
C ASN A 138 -7.64 -5.45 -6.51
N MET A 139 -6.65 -5.78 -5.70
CA MET A 139 -5.54 -6.62 -6.09
C MET A 139 -5.38 -7.75 -5.07
N GLY A 140 -5.00 -8.94 -5.55
CA GLY A 140 -4.75 -10.10 -4.69
C GLY A 140 -3.51 -9.91 -3.80
N ALA A 141 -3.16 -10.94 -3.04
CA ALA A 141 -2.13 -10.98 -1.98
C ALA A 141 -1.11 -9.82 -1.97
N ALA A 142 -0.12 -9.85 -2.86
CA ALA A 142 0.94 -8.84 -2.95
C ALA A 142 0.76 -7.87 -4.13
N GLY A 143 -0.40 -7.89 -4.79
CA GLY A 143 -0.66 -7.07 -5.97
C GLY A 143 -0.57 -5.58 -5.67
N THR A 144 -0.01 -4.82 -6.60
CA THR A 144 0.26 -3.39 -6.45
C THR A 144 0.10 -2.64 -7.77
N PRO A 145 -0.43 -1.41 -7.78
CA PRO A 145 -0.53 -0.59 -8.99
C PRO A 145 0.81 -0.32 -9.69
N LEU A 146 1.96 -0.54 -9.04
CA LEU A 146 3.28 -0.37 -9.66
C LEU A 146 3.52 -1.23 -10.91
N THR A 147 2.82 -2.36 -11.02
CA THR A 147 2.91 -3.25 -12.19
C THR A 147 1.87 -2.94 -13.26
N THR A 148 1.08 -1.88 -13.07
CA THR A 148 0.09 -1.40 -14.04
C THR A 148 0.45 0.00 -14.56
N GLY A 149 -0.39 0.55 -15.44
CA GLY A 149 -0.28 1.95 -15.86
C GLY A 149 -0.89 2.95 -14.89
N ASP A 150 -1.44 2.49 -13.76
CA ASP A 150 -2.13 3.32 -12.80
C ASP A 150 -1.17 3.90 -11.75
N THR A 151 -1.48 5.08 -11.24
CA THR A 151 -0.72 5.70 -10.14
C THR A 151 -1.53 5.65 -8.85
N ARG A 152 -0.98 5.12 -7.75
CA ARG A 152 -1.64 5.22 -6.43
C ARG A 152 -1.91 6.68 -6.06
N CYS A 153 -3.06 6.96 -5.47
CA CYS A 153 -3.43 8.28 -4.95
C CYS A 153 -3.07 8.42 -3.47
#